data_AF-A0A8J3HYG8-F1
#
_entry.id   AF-A0A8J3HYG8-F1
#
_cell.length_a   1.000
_cell.length_b   1.000
_cell.length_c   1.000
_cell.angle_alpha   90.00
_cell.angle_beta   90.00
_cell.angle_gamma   90.00
#
_symmetry.space_group_name_H-M   'P 1'
#
loop_
_entity.id
_entity.type
_entity.pdbx_description
1 polymer ?
#
loop_
_entity_poly.entity_id
_entity_poly.type
_entity_poly.pdbx_seq_one_letter_code
_entity_poly.pdbx_strand_id
1 'polypeptide(L)'
;MKTTTSIAEMQKFIFGSKVYCSDGESGVLTHIGLDAKNWRMVVLGIRLGRLFGRTVYVPFNTVASASSEKVTLTISRDELERARKDAPGAAMFDSHARVFHVESGAEGGLSLIAVYPDNGEVAYIVTKGLKGLDVLLERAYLKQLESGRIEASLPESTLQALPAYRSDQELQSEVEENIFDLGPLHIDFRGMEIRVLDSVLYLDGNISSSLRSDMVGDQAMGVAGLLEIKNRLIADDELASELAMVMSRDERTKDLPIGVYPRLGHVRLSGSVHNKKQHAAAEEIVSGFPGVQSVENELRVDPNASMLYVLSSAGNEESKDHVPSDKYVRHTK
;
A
#
# COMPACT_ATOMS: atom_id res chain seq x y z
N MET A 1 -12.09 11.27 7.31
CA MET A 1 -11.80 9.83 7.54
C MET A 1 -10.67 9.46 6.59
N LYS A 2 -9.57 8.86 7.08
CA LYS A 2 -8.51 8.37 6.19
C LYS A 2 -9.12 7.35 5.24
N THR A 3 -9.20 7.66 3.95
CA THR A 3 -9.55 6.72 2.89
C THR A 3 -8.34 5.84 2.60
N THR A 4 -7.77 5.22 3.64
CA THR A 4 -6.75 4.20 3.43
C THR A 4 -7.48 3.03 2.81
N THR A 5 -7.18 2.73 1.55
CA THR A 5 -7.75 1.54 0.91
C THR A 5 -7.43 0.35 1.80
N SER A 6 -8.46 -0.36 2.26
CA SER A 6 -8.29 -1.60 3.03
C SER A 6 -7.69 -2.66 2.11
N ILE A 7 -6.37 -2.68 2.01
CA ILE A 7 -5.62 -3.72 1.34
C ILE A 7 -5.34 -4.77 2.41
N ALA A 8 -5.92 -5.95 2.25
CA ALA A 8 -5.62 -7.06 3.12
C ALA A 8 -4.34 -7.73 2.63
N GLU A 9 -3.29 -7.68 3.44
CA GLU A 9 -2.07 -8.46 3.25
C GLU A 9 -2.40 -9.96 3.29
N MET A 10 -1.81 -10.74 2.38
CA MET A 10 -1.95 -12.19 2.45
C MET A 10 -1.36 -12.75 3.74
N GLN A 11 -1.97 -13.82 4.25
CA GLN A 11 -1.40 -14.59 5.36
C GLN A 11 -0.21 -15.39 4.82
N LYS A 12 1.02 -15.00 5.21
CA LYS A 12 2.27 -15.58 4.73
C LYS A 12 2.79 -16.63 5.71
N PHE A 13 2.96 -17.86 5.24
CA PHE A 13 3.43 -18.99 6.05
C PHE A 13 4.79 -19.48 5.57
N ILE A 14 5.80 -19.33 6.43
CA ILE A 14 7.17 -19.79 6.20
C ILE A 14 7.50 -20.89 7.21
N PHE A 15 8.02 -22.02 6.74
CA PHE A 15 8.45 -23.10 7.62
C PHE A 15 9.56 -22.62 8.55
N GLY A 16 9.44 -22.91 9.85
CA GLY A 16 10.38 -22.43 10.86
C GLY A 16 9.98 -21.11 11.54
N SER A 17 8.93 -20.42 11.07
CA SER A 17 8.44 -19.21 11.74
C SER A 17 7.96 -19.49 13.16
N LYS A 18 8.20 -18.54 14.05
CA LYS A 18 7.72 -18.61 15.44
C LYS A 18 6.20 -18.49 15.47
N VAL A 19 5.58 -19.29 16.34
CA VAL A 19 4.14 -19.30 16.56
C VAL A 19 3.83 -18.74 17.95
N TYR A 20 2.94 -17.76 18.01
CA TYR A 20 2.44 -17.13 19.23
C TYR A 20 0.96 -17.44 19.40
N CYS A 21 0.58 -17.92 20.58
CA CYS A 21 -0.82 -17.96 20.99
C CYS A 21 -1.23 -16.59 21.55
N SER A 22 -2.51 -16.44 21.88
CA SER A 22 -3.07 -15.25 22.53
C SER A 22 -2.37 -14.89 23.85
N ASP A 23 -1.70 -15.86 24.50
CA ASP A 23 -1.00 -15.71 25.79
C ASP A 23 0.54 -15.85 25.71
N GLY A 24 1.14 -15.86 24.51
CA GLY A 24 2.59 -15.74 24.32
C GLY A 24 3.25 -16.72 23.33
N GLU A 25 4.58 -16.77 23.31
CA GLU A 25 5.37 -17.66 22.42
C GLU A 25 5.06 -19.14 22.73
N SER A 26 4.77 -19.92 21.69
CA SER A 26 4.14 -21.24 21.83
C SER A 26 4.84 -22.37 21.07
N GLY A 27 5.48 -22.06 19.94
CA GLY A 27 6.13 -23.09 19.14
C GLY A 27 6.67 -22.59 17.81
N VAL A 28 6.84 -23.52 16.88
CA VAL A 28 7.38 -23.25 15.54
C VAL A 28 6.50 -23.93 14.48
N LEU A 29 6.20 -23.23 13.39
CA LEU A 29 5.48 -23.79 12.25
C LEU A 29 6.37 -24.83 11.55
N THR A 30 5.90 -26.07 11.46
CA THR A 30 6.63 -27.16 10.81
C THR A 30 5.88 -27.77 9.63
N HIS A 31 4.55 -27.73 9.65
CA HIS A 31 3.75 -28.27 8.57
C HIS A 31 2.62 -27.32 8.17
N ILE A 32 2.25 -27.38 6.91
CA ILE A 32 1.06 -26.74 6.35
C ILE A 32 0.27 -27.83 5.65
N GLY A 33 -1.02 -27.94 5.94
CA GLY A 33 -1.90 -28.89 5.26
C GLY A 33 -2.92 -28.16 4.39
N LEU A 34 -2.99 -28.56 3.11
CA LEU A 34 -3.88 -28.00 2.12
C LEU A 34 -4.97 -29.01 1.71
N ASP A 35 -6.17 -28.52 1.44
CA ASP A 35 -7.17 -29.23 0.66
C ASP A 35 -6.75 -29.21 -0.82
N ALA A 36 -6.44 -30.39 -1.36
CA ALA A 36 -5.97 -30.55 -2.74
C ALA A 36 -6.99 -30.16 -3.81
N LYS A 37 -8.28 -30.27 -3.52
CA LYS A 37 -9.35 -29.96 -4.47
C LYS A 37 -9.57 -28.46 -4.54
N ASN A 38 -9.59 -27.80 -3.39
CA ASN A 38 -9.97 -26.39 -3.27
C ASN A 38 -8.77 -25.45 -3.17
N TRP A 39 -7.54 -25.97 -3.06
CA TRP A 39 -6.33 -25.16 -2.84
C TRP A 39 -6.47 -24.24 -1.63
N ARG A 40 -7.02 -24.77 -0.53
CA ARG A 40 -7.25 -24.03 0.71
C ARG A 40 -6.40 -24.58 1.84
N MET A 41 -5.80 -23.70 2.62
CA MET A 41 -5.18 -24.08 3.88
C MET A 41 -6.26 -24.50 4.87
N VAL A 42 -6.12 -25.71 5.39
CA VAL A 42 -7.07 -26.29 6.35
C VAL A 42 -6.44 -26.47 7.72
N VAL A 43 -5.12 -26.65 7.79
CA VAL A 43 -4.45 -27.02 9.04
C VAL A 43 -2.99 -26.55 9.07
N LEU A 44 -2.52 -26.20 10.26
CA LEU A 44 -1.13 -25.87 10.55
C LEU A 44 -0.57 -26.89 11.54
N GLY A 45 0.61 -27.43 11.25
CA GLY A 45 1.38 -28.27 12.17
C GLY A 45 2.40 -27.44 12.93
N ILE A 46 2.32 -27.44 14.25
CA ILE A 46 3.12 -26.63 15.15
C ILE A 46 3.91 -27.55 16.06
N ARG A 47 5.24 -27.40 16.07
CA ARG A 47 6.11 -28.12 16.99
C ARG A 47 6.21 -27.37 18.32
N LEU A 48 5.82 -28.05 19.40
CA LEU A 48 5.90 -27.55 20.77
C LEU A 48 7.21 -28.01 21.42
N GLY A 49 7.87 -27.17 22.21
CA GLY A 49 9.07 -27.54 22.99
C GLY A 49 10.39 -27.60 22.21
N ARG A 50 11.53 -27.41 22.92
CA ARG A 50 12.88 -27.25 22.32
C ARG A 50 13.73 -28.53 22.21
N LEU A 51 13.57 -29.52 23.11
CA LEU A 51 14.45 -30.71 23.19
C LEU A 51 13.77 -32.06 22.90
N PHE A 52 12.45 -32.18 23.12
CA PHE A 52 11.64 -33.38 22.83
C PHE A 52 10.31 -32.96 22.21
N GLY A 53 10.39 -32.12 21.18
CA GLY A 53 9.21 -31.44 20.69
C GLY A 53 8.26 -32.35 19.91
N ARG A 54 6.96 -32.24 20.21
CA ARG A 54 5.91 -32.93 19.46
C ARG A 54 5.20 -31.95 18.53
N THR A 55 4.78 -32.42 17.36
CA THR A 55 3.93 -31.64 16.45
C THR A 55 2.47 -31.85 16.81
N VAL A 56 1.74 -30.75 16.93
CA VAL A 56 0.28 -30.71 17.08
C VAL A 56 -0.33 -29.95 15.89
N TYR A 57 -1.59 -30.20 15.60
CA TYR A 57 -2.27 -29.66 14.43
C TYR A 57 -3.50 -28.84 14.81
N VAL A 58 -3.57 -27.62 14.30
CA VAL A 58 -4.67 -26.67 14.54
C VAL A 58 -5.30 -26.23 13.21
N PRO A 59 -6.62 -26.01 13.17
CA PRO A 59 -7.29 -25.57 11.95
C PRO A 59 -6.90 -24.14 11.57
N PHE A 60 -6.91 -23.82 10.26
CA PHE A 60 -6.54 -22.50 9.75
C PHE A 60 -7.34 -21.35 10.38
N ASN A 61 -8.61 -21.55 10.73
CA ASN A 61 -9.44 -20.53 11.37
C ASN A 61 -8.97 -20.11 12.78
N THR A 62 -7.94 -20.76 13.33
CA THR A 62 -7.26 -20.31 14.56
C THR A 62 -6.20 -19.26 14.29
N VAL A 63 -5.80 -19.03 13.04
CA VAL A 63 -4.81 -18.01 12.69
C VAL A 63 -5.44 -16.62 12.81
N ALA A 64 -4.83 -15.77 13.63
CA ALA A 64 -5.17 -14.36 13.73
C ALA A 64 -4.40 -13.53 12.69
N SER A 65 -3.10 -13.80 12.55
CA SER A 65 -2.26 -13.23 11.49
C SER A 65 -1.01 -14.08 11.23
N ALA A 66 -0.48 -14.01 10.02
CA ALA A 66 0.72 -14.70 9.59
C ALA A 66 1.50 -13.78 8.65
N SER A 67 2.76 -13.54 9.03
CA SER A 67 3.71 -12.67 8.33
C SER A 67 4.98 -13.47 8.02
N SER A 68 5.92 -12.85 7.30
CA SER A 68 7.26 -13.45 7.09
C SER A 68 7.99 -13.79 8.40
N GLU A 69 7.70 -13.08 9.49
CA GLU A 69 8.43 -13.25 10.76
C GLU A 69 7.76 -14.21 11.75
N LYS A 70 6.42 -14.17 11.83
CA LYS A 70 5.66 -14.89 12.86
C LYS A 70 4.26 -15.26 12.41
N VAL A 71 3.74 -16.30 13.05
CA VAL A 71 2.32 -16.68 13.02
C VAL A 71 1.72 -16.41 14.39
N THR A 72 0.57 -15.78 14.44
CA THR A 72 -0.21 -15.55 15.66
C THR A 72 -1.52 -16.31 15.59
N LEU A 73 -1.90 -16.94 16.69
CA LEU A 73 -3.12 -17.72 16.84
C LEU A 73 -4.07 -17.06 17.84
N THR A 74 -5.36 -17.23 17.64
CA THR A 74 -6.42 -16.76 18.54
C THR A 74 -6.57 -17.63 19.80
N ILE A 75 -6.10 -18.87 19.76
CA ILE A 75 -6.18 -19.83 20.86
C ILE A 75 -5.09 -19.58 21.91
N SER A 76 -5.24 -20.16 23.09
CA SER A 76 -4.23 -20.18 24.17
C SER A 76 -3.21 -21.32 23.99
N ARG A 77 -2.05 -21.22 24.65
CA ARG A 77 -1.06 -22.31 24.72
C ARG A 77 -1.65 -23.62 25.24
N ASP A 78 -2.53 -23.51 26.24
CA ASP A 78 -3.20 -24.62 26.88
C ASP A 78 -4.11 -25.39 25.90
N GLU A 79 -4.81 -24.67 25.01
CA GLU A 79 -5.63 -25.26 23.95
C GLU A 79 -4.74 -25.87 22.86
N LEU A 80 -3.65 -25.18 22.48
CA LEU A 80 -2.68 -25.67 21.50
C LEU A 80 -2.06 -27.00 21.96
N GLU A 81 -1.68 -27.13 23.23
CA GLU A 81 -1.12 -28.37 23.77
C GLU A 81 -2.09 -29.56 23.68
N ARG A 82 -3.39 -29.30 23.73
CA ARG A 82 -4.47 -30.31 23.63
C ARG A 82 -4.94 -30.55 22.19
N ALA A 83 -4.37 -29.85 21.22
CA ALA A 83 -4.72 -29.99 19.81
C ALA A 83 -4.39 -31.38 19.24
N ARG A 84 -4.90 -31.65 18.03
CA ARG A 84 -4.82 -32.97 17.41
C ARG A 84 -3.38 -33.37 17.11
N LYS A 85 -3.12 -34.68 17.05
CA LYS A 85 -1.80 -35.25 16.72
C LYS A 85 -1.68 -35.68 15.25
N ASP A 86 -2.77 -35.61 14.52
CA ASP A 86 -2.89 -35.96 13.12
C ASP A 86 -3.80 -34.97 12.37
N ALA A 87 -3.67 -34.96 11.04
CA ALA A 87 -4.41 -34.10 10.13
C ALA A 87 -4.93 -34.91 8.94
N PRO A 88 -5.93 -35.79 9.13
CA PRO A 88 -6.39 -36.68 8.07
C PRO A 88 -7.02 -35.90 6.92
N GLY A 89 -6.70 -36.31 5.68
CA GLY A 89 -7.31 -35.78 4.46
C GLY A 89 -6.70 -34.48 3.91
N ALA A 90 -5.71 -33.90 4.59
CA ALA A 90 -4.92 -32.78 4.06
C ALA A 90 -3.68 -33.29 3.33
N ALA A 91 -3.32 -32.63 2.22
CA ALA A 91 -1.99 -32.78 1.63
C ALA A 91 -0.99 -31.99 2.48
N MET A 92 0.00 -32.69 3.03
CA MET A 92 0.90 -32.13 4.05
C MET A 92 2.22 -31.68 3.43
N PHE A 93 2.65 -30.48 3.77
CA PHE A 93 3.90 -29.86 3.33
C PHE A 93 4.74 -29.48 4.54
N ASP A 94 6.04 -29.70 4.46
CA ASP A 94 7.05 -29.30 5.45
C ASP A 94 8.20 -28.54 4.77
N SER A 95 9.28 -28.27 5.50
CA SER A 95 10.46 -27.59 4.97
C SER A 95 11.20 -28.32 3.85
N HIS A 96 10.88 -29.59 3.58
CA HIS A 96 11.47 -30.39 2.50
C HIS A 96 10.58 -30.44 1.26
N ALA A 97 9.39 -29.85 1.31
CA ALA A 97 8.46 -29.83 0.19
C ALA A 97 9.10 -29.22 -1.06
N ARG A 98 8.72 -29.76 -2.23
CA ARG A 98 9.30 -29.41 -3.52
C ARG A 98 8.25 -28.84 -4.46
N VAL A 99 8.70 -27.94 -5.34
CA VAL A 99 7.92 -27.44 -6.46
C VAL A 99 8.54 -27.98 -7.75
N PHE A 100 7.76 -28.71 -8.52
CA PHE A 100 8.17 -29.34 -9.78
C PHE A 100 7.65 -28.54 -10.96
N HIS A 101 8.55 -28.11 -11.84
CA HIS A 101 8.20 -27.44 -13.09
C HIS A 101 7.97 -28.47 -14.19
N VAL A 102 6.72 -28.58 -14.66
CA VAL A 102 6.27 -29.66 -15.56
C VAL A 102 7.04 -29.67 -16.88
N GLU A 103 7.27 -28.50 -17.47
CA GLU A 103 7.82 -28.33 -18.81
C GLU A 103 9.30 -28.74 -18.87
N SER A 104 10.05 -28.52 -17.79
CA SER A 104 11.50 -28.76 -17.78
C SER A 104 11.95 -29.91 -16.88
N GLY A 105 11.06 -30.44 -16.04
CA GLY A 105 11.40 -31.41 -15.00
C GLY A 105 12.31 -30.86 -13.90
N ALA A 106 12.43 -29.53 -13.78
CA ALA A 106 13.27 -28.91 -12.76
C ALA A 106 12.52 -28.85 -11.42
N GLU A 107 13.27 -28.84 -10.32
CA GLU A 107 12.70 -28.73 -8.99
C GLU A 107 13.30 -27.58 -8.19
N GLY A 108 12.44 -26.89 -7.44
CA GLY A 108 12.81 -25.93 -6.40
C GLY A 108 12.26 -26.35 -5.03
N GLY A 109 12.78 -25.75 -3.97
CA GLY A 109 12.26 -25.95 -2.61
C GLY A 109 11.10 -25.00 -2.34
N LEU A 110 9.99 -25.52 -1.80
CA LEU A 110 8.90 -24.68 -1.33
C LEU A 110 9.34 -23.93 -0.07
N SER A 111 9.26 -22.60 -0.09
CA SER A 111 9.74 -21.76 1.02
C SER A 111 8.64 -20.95 1.71
N LEU A 112 7.60 -20.56 0.97
CA LEU A 112 6.48 -19.78 1.48
C LEU A 112 5.19 -20.21 0.80
N ILE A 113 4.11 -20.28 1.57
CA ILE A 113 2.74 -20.35 1.05
C ILE A 113 1.98 -19.11 1.54
N ALA A 114 1.40 -18.35 0.62
CA ALA A 114 0.54 -17.21 0.93
C ALA A 114 -0.91 -17.55 0.63
N VAL A 115 -1.81 -17.20 1.54
CA VAL A 115 -3.25 -17.43 1.39
C VAL A 115 -4.07 -16.18 1.69
N TYR A 116 -5.24 -16.10 1.06
CA TYR A 116 -6.21 -15.06 1.37
C TYR A 116 -6.69 -15.20 2.83
N PRO A 117 -6.70 -14.11 3.62
CA PRO A 117 -7.09 -14.15 5.03
C PRO A 117 -8.51 -14.71 5.26
N ASP A 118 -9.44 -14.39 4.37
CA ASP A 118 -10.87 -14.64 4.59
C ASP A 118 -11.27 -16.11 4.36
N ASN A 119 -10.60 -16.79 3.43
CA ASN A 119 -11.01 -18.12 2.97
C ASN A 119 -9.89 -19.17 2.96
N GLY A 120 -8.64 -18.77 3.23
CA GLY A 120 -7.47 -19.64 3.22
C GLY A 120 -7.08 -20.17 1.84
N GLU A 121 -7.64 -19.65 0.75
CA GLU A 121 -7.24 -20.03 -0.62
C GLU A 121 -5.80 -19.60 -0.89
N VAL A 122 -5.02 -20.49 -1.49
CA VAL A 122 -3.65 -20.20 -1.91
C VAL A 122 -3.67 -19.12 -2.98
N ALA A 123 -3.08 -17.99 -2.67
CA ALA A 123 -2.89 -16.88 -3.59
C ALA A 123 -1.62 -17.11 -4.44
N TYR A 124 -0.52 -17.44 -3.77
CA TYR A 124 0.77 -17.72 -4.40
C TYR A 124 1.66 -18.58 -3.49
N ILE A 125 2.74 -19.09 -4.07
CA ILE A 125 3.84 -19.73 -3.35
C ILE A 125 5.18 -19.09 -3.72
N VAL A 126 6.19 -19.27 -2.88
CA VAL A 126 7.57 -18.93 -3.23
C VAL A 126 8.40 -20.22 -3.29
N THR A 127 9.05 -20.44 -4.42
CA THR A 127 9.98 -21.54 -4.63
C THR A 127 11.40 -21.03 -4.73
N LYS A 128 12.35 -21.76 -4.12
CA LYS A 128 13.78 -21.44 -4.13
C LYS A 128 14.57 -22.40 -5.00
N GLY A 129 15.52 -21.88 -5.76
CA GLY A 129 16.42 -22.64 -6.61
C GLY A 129 15.75 -23.35 -7.79
N LEU A 130 14.53 -22.97 -8.18
CA LEU A 130 13.88 -23.54 -9.36
C LEU A 130 14.63 -23.06 -10.61
N LYS A 131 15.42 -23.95 -11.21
CA LYS A 131 16.43 -23.59 -12.23
C LYS A 131 17.39 -22.48 -11.79
N GLY A 132 17.74 -22.48 -10.50
CA GLY A 132 18.61 -21.45 -9.93
C GLY A 132 17.92 -20.12 -9.66
N LEU A 133 16.60 -20.03 -9.84
CA LEU A 133 15.82 -18.84 -9.53
C LEU A 133 15.02 -19.04 -8.24
N ASP A 134 14.96 -17.99 -7.42
CA ASP A 134 14.01 -17.87 -6.32
C ASP A 134 12.84 -17.03 -6.85
N VAL A 135 11.65 -17.60 -6.97
CA VAL A 135 10.51 -16.93 -7.65
C VAL A 135 9.20 -17.12 -6.89
N LEU A 136 8.34 -16.10 -7.02
CA LEU A 136 6.93 -16.17 -6.65
C LEU A 136 6.13 -16.77 -7.81
N LEU A 137 5.33 -17.79 -7.52
CA LEU A 137 4.41 -18.40 -8.48
C LEU A 137 2.97 -18.19 -8.01
N GLU A 138 2.23 -17.41 -8.78
CA GLU A 138 0.79 -17.22 -8.57
C GLU A 138 0.02 -18.52 -8.71
N ARG A 139 -1.14 -18.58 -8.05
CA ARG A 139 -2.06 -19.73 -8.11
C ARG A 139 -2.32 -20.20 -9.55
N ALA A 140 -2.43 -19.30 -10.52
CA ALA A 140 -2.71 -19.66 -11.92
C ALA A 140 -1.70 -20.66 -12.53
N TYR A 141 -0.45 -20.65 -12.07
CA TYR A 141 0.60 -21.55 -12.53
C TYR A 141 0.58 -22.92 -11.84
N LEU A 142 -0.07 -23.05 -10.69
CA LEU A 142 -0.10 -24.29 -9.91
C LEU A 142 -1.18 -25.23 -10.43
N LYS A 143 -0.83 -26.50 -10.72
CA LYS A 143 -1.75 -27.44 -11.39
C LYS A 143 -2.16 -28.59 -10.51
N GLN A 144 -1.21 -29.17 -9.78
CA GLN A 144 -1.45 -30.31 -8.91
C GLN A 144 -0.75 -30.10 -7.58
N LEU A 145 -1.33 -30.68 -6.54
CA LEU A 145 -0.74 -30.71 -5.22
C LEU A 145 -0.95 -32.08 -4.58
N GLU A 146 0.12 -32.62 -4.04
CA GLU A 146 0.14 -33.83 -3.22
C GLU A 146 1.07 -33.58 -2.03
N SER A 147 1.02 -34.45 -1.01
CA SER A 147 1.87 -34.25 0.18
C SER A 147 3.34 -34.13 -0.21
N GLY A 148 3.97 -33.02 0.17
CA GLY A 148 5.37 -32.71 -0.11
C GLY A 148 5.70 -32.24 -1.53
N ARG A 149 4.72 -32.18 -2.46
CA ARG A 149 4.99 -31.81 -3.86
C ARG A 149 3.88 -30.92 -4.44
N ILE A 150 4.30 -29.83 -5.08
CA ILE A 150 3.43 -28.96 -5.89
C ILE A 150 3.93 -29.01 -7.34
N GLU A 151 3.03 -29.21 -8.29
CA GLU A 151 3.35 -29.09 -9.72
C GLU A 151 2.97 -27.70 -10.23
N ALA A 152 3.95 -27.02 -10.84
CA ALA A 152 3.78 -25.75 -11.53
C ALA A 152 3.95 -25.95 -13.03
N SER A 153 3.08 -25.32 -13.83
CA SER A 153 3.13 -25.36 -15.29
C SER A 153 2.98 -23.95 -15.85
N LEU A 154 4.04 -23.53 -16.52
CA LEU A 154 4.18 -22.24 -17.20
C LEU A 154 5.24 -22.37 -18.31
N PRO A 155 5.17 -21.58 -19.38
CA PRO A 155 6.22 -21.59 -20.39
C PRO A 155 7.59 -21.24 -19.77
N GLU A 156 8.64 -21.90 -20.24
CA GLU A 156 10.01 -21.64 -19.79
C GLU A 156 10.41 -20.17 -19.96
N SER A 157 9.98 -19.53 -21.06
CA SER A 157 10.21 -18.10 -21.29
C SER A 157 9.50 -17.22 -20.25
N THR A 158 8.32 -17.63 -19.77
CA THR A 158 7.61 -16.95 -18.69
C THR A 158 8.37 -17.12 -17.38
N LEU A 159 8.80 -18.35 -17.05
CA LEU A 159 9.58 -18.62 -15.83
C LEU A 159 10.87 -17.78 -15.78
N GLN A 160 11.59 -17.66 -16.89
CA GLN A 160 12.82 -16.86 -16.98
C GLN A 160 12.58 -15.36 -16.93
N ALA A 161 11.37 -14.90 -17.27
CA ALA A 161 10.98 -13.50 -17.20
C ALA A 161 10.43 -13.10 -15.81
N LEU A 162 10.15 -14.06 -14.93
CA LEU A 162 9.73 -13.76 -13.57
C LEU A 162 10.88 -13.09 -12.80
N PRO A 163 10.61 -12.00 -12.06
CA PRO A 163 11.64 -11.39 -11.24
C PRO A 163 12.02 -12.31 -10.08
N ALA A 164 13.25 -12.15 -9.61
CA ALA A 164 13.70 -12.81 -8.39
C ALA A 164 12.83 -12.35 -7.21
N TYR A 165 12.33 -13.31 -6.43
CA TYR A 165 11.53 -13.02 -5.25
C TYR A 165 12.37 -12.33 -4.19
N ARG A 166 11.77 -11.29 -3.61
CA ARG A 166 12.27 -10.58 -2.44
C ARG A 166 11.12 -10.38 -1.46
N SER A 167 11.42 -10.39 -0.17
CA SER A 167 10.39 -10.19 0.84
C SER A 167 9.88 -8.75 0.83
N ASP A 168 8.61 -8.57 1.21
CA ASP A 168 8.01 -7.24 1.32
C ASP A 168 8.80 -6.30 2.22
N GLN A 169 9.45 -6.82 3.27
CA GLN A 169 10.30 -6.01 4.15
C GLN A 169 11.56 -5.51 3.45
N GLU A 170 12.24 -6.37 2.68
CA GLU A 170 13.42 -5.97 1.89
C GLU A 170 13.03 -4.96 0.82
N LEU A 171 11.90 -5.18 0.15
CA LEU A 171 11.36 -4.27 -0.86
C LEU A 171 10.94 -2.93 -0.24
N GLN A 172 10.25 -2.95 0.91
CA GLN A 172 9.86 -1.74 1.65
C GLN A 172 11.08 -0.89 1.98
N SER A 173 12.12 -1.49 2.57
CA SER A 173 13.32 -0.76 2.94
C SER A 173 14.04 -0.15 1.73
N GLU A 174 14.16 -0.89 0.62
CA GLU A 174 14.80 -0.36 -0.59
C GLU A 174 13.96 0.75 -1.25
N VAL A 175 12.64 0.61 -1.29
CA VAL A 175 11.74 1.65 -1.81
C VAL A 175 11.87 2.92 -0.96
N GLU A 176 11.84 2.79 0.37
CA GLU A 176 11.99 3.92 1.28
C GLU A 176 13.35 4.61 1.12
N GLU A 177 14.45 3.86 1.03
CA GLU A 177 15.79 4.41 0.76
C GLU A 177 15.82 5.15 -0.59
N ASN A 178 15.34 4.52 -1.66
CA ASN A 178 15.36 5.10 -2.99
C ASN A 178 14.56 6.40 -3.07
N ILE A 179 13.40 6.48 -2.41
CA ILE A 179 12.58 7.69 -2.36
C ILE A 179 13.22 8.75 -1.44
N PHE A 180 13.84 8.35 -0.33
CA PHE A 180 14.55 9.25 0.58
C PHE A 180 15.75 9.92 -0.08
N ASP A 181 16.46 9.20 -0.94
CA ASP A 181 17.63 9.69 -1.68
C ASP A 181 17.32 10.71 -2.79
N LEU A 182 16.04 11.05 -3.02
CA LEU A 182 15.62 12.18 -3.85
C LEU A 182 15.96 13.56 -3.20
N GLY A 183 17.14 13.68 -2.59
CA GLY A 183 17.57 14.74 -1.67
C GLY A 183 17.34 16.20 -2.08
N PRO A 184 17.43 16.63 -3.35
CA PRO A 184 17.15 18.03 -3.72
C PRO A 184 15.65 18.39 -3.68
N LEU A 185 14.78 17.39 -3.69
CA LEU A 185 13.34 17.55 -3.62
C LEU A 185 12.94 17.17 -2.20
N HIS A 186 12.50 18.14 -1.41
CA HIS A 186 11.84 17.83 -0.14
C HIS A 186 10.56 17.04 -0.44
N ILE A 187 10.66 15.71 -0.52
CA ILE A 187 9.50 14.83 -0.73
C ILE A 187 8.63 14.89 0.51
N ASP A 188 7.32 15.00 0.28
CA ASP A 188 6.31 15.22 1.31
C ASP A 188 5.95 13.93 2.06
N PHE A 189 6.94 13.27 2.67
CA PHE A 189 6.74 12.00 3.39
C PHE A 189 5.63 12.04 4.43
N ARG A 190 5.33 13.22 5.01
CA ARG A 190 4.25 13.36 6.00
C ARG A 190 2.85 13.26 5.39
N GLY A 191 2.70 13.60 4.12
CA GLY A 191 1.43 13.53 3.39
C GLY A 191 1.17 12.17 2.76
N MET A 192 2.20 11.34 2.64
CA MET A 192 2.17 10.06 1.92
C MET A 192 2.32 8.87 2.87
N GLU A 193 1.67 7.77 2.49
CA GLU A 193 1.88 6.46 3.05
C GLU A 193 2.46 5.53 1.97
N ILE A 194 3.59 4.89 2.30
CA ILE A 194 4.31 3.97 1.42
C ILE A 194 4.22 2.57 2.04
N ARG A 195 3.64 1.61 1.34
CA ARG A 195 3.57 0.21 1.81
C ARG A 195 3.83 -0.77 0.68
N VAL A 196 4.69 -1.74 0.89
CA VAL A 196 4.85 -2.91 0.03
C VAL A 196 4.12 -4.07 0.66
N LEU A 197 3.16 -4.64 -0.07
CA LEU A 197 2.38 -5.80 0.35
C LEU A 197 2.30 -6.77 -0.83
N ASP A 198 2.72 -8.02 -0.62
CA ASP A 198 2.69 -9.08 -1.63
C ASP A 198 3.42 -8.67 -2.92
N SER A 199 4.61 -8.09 -2.76
CA SER A 199 5.45 -7.53 -3.83
C SER A 199 4.80 -6.41 -4.66
N VAL A 200 3.72 -5.79 -4.16
CA VAL A 200 3.07 -4.62 -4.77
C VAL A 200 3.29 -3.39 -3.90
N LEU A 201 3.77 -2.31 -4.51
CA LEU A 201 3.93 -1.02 -3.84
C LEU A 201 2.63 -0.23 -3.90
N TYR A 202 2.17 0.25 -2.76
CA TYR A 202 1.05 1.14 -2.60
C TYR A 202 1.56 2.50 -2.14
N LEU A 203 1.27 3.54 -2.92
CA LEU A 203 1.53 4.93 -2.60
C LEU A 203 0.19 5.63 -2.41
N ASP A 204 -0.14 6.00 -1.18
CA ASP A 204 -1.42 6.59 -0.80
C ASP A 204 -1.22 7.96 -0.14
N GLY A 205 -2.23 8.83 -0.20
CA GLY A 205 -2.24 10.10 0.52
C GLY A 205 -2.11 11.31 -0.41
N ASN A 206 -1.47 12.36 0.07
CA ASN A 206 -1.32 13.63 -0.63
C ASN A 206 0.15 13.98 -0.86
N ILE A 207 0.40 14.69 -1.97
CA ILE A 207 1.74 15.15 -2.36
C ILE A 207 1.67 16.56 -2.93
N SER A 208 2.74 17.35 -2.82
CA SER A 208 2.68 18.78 -3.18
C SER A 208 2.52 19.07 -4.67
N SER A 209 2.83 18.12 -5.56
CA SER A 209 2.57 18.31 -6.99
C SER A 209 2.54 16.99 -7.78
N SER A 210 1.84 17.02 -8.91
CA SER A 210 1.74 15.93 -9.89
C SER A 210 3.12 15.45 -10.32
N LEU A 211 4.02 16.38 -10.65
CA LEU A 211 5.41 16.08 -10.99
C LEU A 211 6.14 15.27 -9.89
N ARG A 212 5.93 15.59 -8.61
CA ARG A 212 6.57 14.81 -7.53
C ARG A 212 5.94 13.42 -7.40
N SER A 213 4.64 13.29 -7.67
CA SER A 213 3.97 11.98 -7.72
C SER A 213 4.62 11.09 -8.78
N ASP A 214 4.82 11.62 -9.98
CA ASP A 214 5.49 10.91 -11.07
C ASP A 214 6.90 10.50 -10.68
N MET A 215 7.68 11.42 -10.11
CA MET A 215 9.05 11.13 -9.68
C MET A 215 9.14 10.04 -8.61
N VAL A 216 8.22 10.01 -7.65
CA VAL A 216 8.15 8.95 -6.63
C VAL A 216 7.84 7.60 -7.29
N GLY A 217 6.89 7.58 -8.24
CA GLY A 217 6.57 6.39 -9.02
C GLY A 217 7.75 5.89 -9.85
N ASP A 218 8.42 6.79 -10.57
CA ASP A 218 9.57 6.50 -11.41
C ASP A 218 10.74 5.91 -10.62
N GLN A 219 10.99 6.47 -9.43
CA GLN A 219 12.06 6.00 -8.55
C GLN A 219 11.80 4.57 -8.04
N ALA A 220 10.53 4.20 -7.83
CA ALA A 220 10.16 2.86 -7.41
C ALA A 220 10.21 1.83 -8.55
N MET A 221 10.07 2.23 -9.82
CA MET A 221 10.14 1.30 -10.97
C MET A 221 11.49 0.56 -11.08
N GLY A 222 12.56 1.12 -10.51
CA GLY A 222 13.89 0.51 -10.52
C GLY A 222 14.09 -0.63 -9.52
N VAL A 223 13.14 -0.85 -8.60
CA VAL A 223 13.29 -1.82 -7.51
C VAL A 223 13.04 -3.24 -8.02
N ALA A 224 14.12 -4.00 -8.19
CA ALA A 224 14.02 -5.40 -8.61
C ALA A 224 13.23 -6.22 -7.59
N GLY A 225 12.30 -7.05 -8.06
CA GLY A 225 11.40 -7.87 -7.23
C GLY A 225 10.04 -7.25 -6.98
N LEU A 226 9.84 -5.97 -7.30
CA LEU A 226 8.54 -5.32 -7.26
C LEU A 226 7.71 -5.71 -8.51
N LEU A 227 6.48 -6.17 -8.30
CA LEU A 227 5.61 -6.67 -9.37
C LEU A 227 4.71 -5.59 -9.95
N GLU A 228 4.21 -4.70 -9.09
CA GLU A 228 3.25 -3.66 -9.47
C GLU A 228 3.43 -2.43 -8.56
N ILE A 229 3.13 -1.25 -9.12
CA ILE A 229 3.05 0.00 -8.37
C ILE A 229 1.62 0.53 -8.51
N LYS A 230 0.93 0.67 -7.39
CA LYS A 230 -0.37 1.33 -7.28
C LYS A 230 -0.18 2.72 -6.70
N ASN A 231 0.10 3.66 -7.60
CA ASN A 231 0.18 5.07 -7.25
C ASN A 231 -1.23 5.68 -7.17
N ARG A 232 -1.62 6.09 -5.98
CA ARG A 232 -2.90 6.75 -5.65
C ARG A 232 -2.68 8.05 -4.89
N LEU A 233 -1.53 8.67 -5.07
CA LEU A 233 -1.24 9.98 -4.50
C LEU A 233 -2.10 11.04 -5.16
N ILE A 234 -2.66 11.93 -4.34
CA ILE A 234 -3.44 13.08 -4.79
C ILE A 234 -2.55 14.31 -4.72
N ALA A 235 -2.27 14.90 -5.88
CA ALA A 235 -1.40 16.04 -5.96
C ALA A 235 -2.13 17.36 -5.68
N ASP A 236 -1.50 18.28 -4.96
CA ASP A 236 -2.13 19.55 -4.55
C ASP A 236 -2.48 20.47 -5.74
N ASP A 237 -1.69 20.46 -6.81
CA ASP A 237 -1.94 21.22 -8.04
C ASP A 237 -3.16 20.68 -8.82
N GLU A 238 -3.31 19.36 -8.88
CA GLU A 238 -4.49 18.70 -9.43
C GLU A 238 -5.72 18.96 -8.54
N LEU A 239 -5.58 18.76 -7.23
CA LEU A 239 -6.62 18.99 -6.24
C LEU A 239 -7.14 20.45 -6.29
N ALA A 240 -6.24 21.43 -6.42
CA ALA A 240 -6.61 22.83 -6.56
C ALA A 240 -7.46 23.06 -7.83
N SER A 241 -7.04 22.48 -8.95
CA SER A 241 -7.69 22.62 -10.25
C SER A 241 -9.08 21.97 -10.26
N GLU A 242 -9.21 20.77 -9.69
CA GLU A 242 -10.48 20.06 -9.58
C GLU A 242 -11.46 20.77 -8.64
N LEU A 243 -10.99 21.22 -7.47
CA LEU A 243 -11.82 22.00 -6.54
C LEU A 243 -12.31 23.30 -7.18
N ALA A 244 -11.43 24.04 -7.86
CA ALA A 244 -11.83 25.25 -8.57
C ALA A 244 -12.89 24.96 -9.65
N MET A 245 -12.75 23.84 -10.37
CA MET A 245 -13.73 23.42 -11.37
C MET A 245 -15.09 23.07 -10.74
N VAL A 246 -15.11 22.31 -9.65
CA VAL A 246 -16.35 21.96 -8.95
C VAL A 246 -17.03 23.21 -8.41
N MET A 247 -16.27 24.12 -7.77
CA MET A 247 -16.80 25.37 -7.24
C MET A 247 -17.34 26.30 -8.34
N SER A 248 -16.73 26.31 -9.53
CA SER A 248 -17.22 27.10 -10.68
C SER A 248 -18.55 26.59 -11.25
N ARG A 249 -18.90 25.32 -11.00
CA ARG A 249 -20.13 24.69 -11.47
C ARG A 249 -21.27 24.74 -10.45
N ASP A 250 -20.97 24.99 -9.18
CA ASP A 250 -21.99 25.11 -8.12
C ASP A 250 -22.57 26.53 -8.13
N GLU A 251 -23.90 26.63 -8.28
CA GLU A 251 -24.64 27.90 -8.31
C GLU A 251 -24.39 28.81 -7.11
N ARG A 252 -23.98 28.25 -5.96
CA ARG A 252 -23.71 28.99 -4.72
C ARG A 252 -22.32 29.62 -4.72
N THR A 253 -21.37 29.08 -5.47
CA THR A 253 -19.97 29.52 -5.47
C THR A 253 -19.45 29.98 -6.82
N LYS A 254 -20.19 29.74 -7.90
CA LYS A 254 -19.86 30.21 -9.24
C LYS A 254 -19.71 31.73 -9.27
N ASP A 255 -18.79 32.20 -10.12
CA ASP A 255 -18.48 33.63 -10.32
C ASP A 255 -17.98 34.36 -9.06
N LEU A 256 -17.69 33.65 -7.96
CA LEU A 256 -17.13 34.24 -6.75
C LEU A 256 -15.60 34.26 -6.82
N PRO A 257 -14.96 35.32 -6.30
CA PRO A 257 -13.52 35.44 -6.27
C PRO A 257 -12.91 34.60 -5.14
N ILE A 258 -12.95 33.28 -5.27
CA ILE A 258 -12.42 32.32 -4.28
C ILE A 258 -11.12 31.70 -4.81
N GLY A 259 -10.04 31.86 -4.06
CA GLY A 259 -8.78 31.17 -4.25
C GLY A 259 -8.73 29.88 -3.41
N VAL A 260 -8.24 28.81 -4.02
CA VAL A 260 -8.08 27.48 -3.39
C VAL A 260 -6.59 27.17 -3.31
N TYR A 261 -6.11 26.91 -2.09
CA TYR A 261 -4.68 26.66 -1.83
C TYR A 261 -4.50 25.38 -1.01
N PRO A 262 -4.42 24.22 -1.67
CA PRO A 262 -4.12 22.96 -1.00
C PRO A 262 -2.66 22.88 -0.57
N ARG A 263 -2.42 22.20 0.54
CA ARG A 263 -1.10 21.77 1.01
C ARG A 263 -1.22 20.42 1.71
N LEU A 264 -0.81 19.36 1.03
CA LEU A 264 -0.92 17.97 1.46
C LEU A 264 -2.35 17.62 1.89
N GLY A 265 -3.33 18.07 1.11
CA GLY A 265 -4.75 17.89 1.40
C GLY A 265 -5.33 18.82 2.47
N HIS A 266 -4.53 19.66 3.13
CA HIS A 266 -5.06 20.77 3.93
C HIS A 266 -5.37 21.95 3.01
N VAL A 267 -6.65 22.25 2.80
CA VAL A 267 -7.08 23.27 1.84
C VAL A 267 -7.39 24.58 2.57
N ARG A 268 -6.67 25.64 2.20
CA ARG A 268 -7.02 27.00 2.61
C ARG A 268 -7.87 27.67 1.52
N LEU A 269 -9.00 28.21 1.90
CA LEU A 269 -9.86 29.05 1.06
C LEU A 269 -9.63 30.51 1.42
N SER A 270 -9.38 31.36 0.42
CA SER A 270 -9.19 32.80 0.61
C SER A 270 -9.88 33.59 -0.49
N GLY A 271 -10.20 34.86 -0.23
CA GLY A 271 -10.96 35.71 -1.15
C GLY A 271 -12.24 36.23 -0.51
N SER A 272 -13.27 36.46 -1.32
CA SER A 272 -14.51 37.10 -0.87
C SER A 272 -15.77 36.40 -1.40
N VAL A 273 -16.83 36.43 -0.61
CA VAL A 273 -18.17 35.93 -0.94
C VAL A 273 -19.23 36.96 -0.53
N HIS A 274 -20.42 36.95 -1.13
CA HIS A 274 -21.44 37.97 -0.85
C HIS A 274 -22.14 37.77 0.50
N ASN A 275 -22.23 36.54 0.98
CA ASN A 275 -22.97 36.24 2.21
C ASN A 275 -22.48 34.97 2.94
N LYS A 276 -22.94 34.79 4.19
CA LYS A 276 -22.60 33.64 5.03
C LYS A 276 -23.03 32.29 4.47
N LYS A 277 -24.08 32.23 3.64
CA LYS A 277 -24.52 30.96 3.03
C LYS A 277 -23.51 30.49 1.97
N GLN A 278 -22.96 31.42 1.18
CA GLN A 278 -21.91 31.11 0.21
C GLN A 278 -20.60 30.74 0.90
N HIS A 279 -20.24 31.42 2.00
CA HIS A 279 -19.10 31.03 2.84
C HIS A 279 -19.21 29.57 3.30
N ALA A 280 -20.37 29.18 3.84
CA ALA A 280 -20.62 27.82 4.30
C ALA A 280 -20.68 26.81 3.12
N ALA A 281 -21.25 27.20 1.98
CA ALA A 281 -21.32 26.35 0.80
C ALA A 281 -19.92 26.03 0.23
N ALA A 282 -19.02 27.02 0.18
CA ALA A 282 -17.64 26.80 -0.25
C ALA A 282 -16.91 25.79 0.65
N GLU A 283 -17.08 25.90 1.96
CA GLU A 283 -16.53 24.94 2.93
C GLU A 283 -17.10 23.54 2.75
N GLU A 284 -18.43 23.44 2.60
CA GLU A 284 -19.14 22.18 2.41
C GLU A 284 -18.63 21.45 1.17
N ILE A 285 -18.58 22.13 0.02
CA ILE A 285 -18.11 21.57 -1.25
C ILE A 285 -16.68 21.02 -1.11
N VAL A 286 -15.78 21.81 -0.53
CA VAL A 286 -14.36 21.45 -0.42
C VAL A 286 -14.16 20.34 0.59
N SER A 287 -14.83 20.39 1.74
CA SER A 287 -14.69 19.37 2.80
C SER A 287 -15.16 17.98 2.38
N GLY A 288 -16.07 17.89 1.41
CA GLY A 288 -16.56 16.63 0.87
C GLY A 288 -15.71 16.04 -0.26
N PHE A 289 -14.67 16.74 -0.71
CA PHE A 289 -13.90 16.33 -1.88
C PHE A 289 -12.82 15.28 -1.54
N PRO A 290 -12.67 14.19 -2.33
CA PRO A 290 -11.62 13.20 -2.12
C PRO A 290 -10.22 13.83 -2.08
N GLY A 291 -9.42 13.46 -1.09
CA GLY A 291 -8.07 14.02 -0.89
C GLY A 291 -8.01 15.28 -0.03
N VAL A 292 -9.15 15.86 0.35
CA VAL A 292 -9.19 16.94 1.35
C VAL A 292 -9.17 16.35 2.76
N GLN A 293 -8.15 16.72 3.53
CA GLN A 293 -7.96 16.30 4.93
C GLN A 293 -8.58 17.30 5.91
N SER A 294 -8.47 18.60 5.63
CA SER A 294 -9.10 19.66 6.41
C SER A 294 -9.29 20.90 5.55
N VAL A 295 -10.22 21.77 5.98
CA VAL A 295 -10.46 23.06 5.32
C VAL A 295 -10.22 24.19 6.32
N GLU A 296 -9.41 25.16 5.93
CA GLU A 296 -9.27 26.45 6.59
C GLU A 296 -9.97 27.50 5.75
N ASN A 297 -11.15 27.93 6.20
CA ASN A 297 -11.99 28.86 5.45
C ASN A 297 -11.76 30.31 5.92
N GLU A 298 -10.97 31.07 5.15
CA GLU A 298 -10.64 32.48 5.43
C GLU A 298 -11.42 33.45 4.52
N LEU A 299 -12.54 33.00 3.93
CA LEU A 299 -13.35 33.81 3.03
C LEU A 299 -13.96 35.02 3.75
N ARG A 300 -13.81 36.21 3.17
CA ARG A 300 -14.42 37.43 3.70
C ARG A 300 -15.84 37.60 3.16
N VAL A 301 -16.79 37.91 4.03
CA VAL A 301 -18.16 38.22 3.61
C VAL A 301 -18.23 39.70 3.23
N ASP A 302 -18.33 39.97 1.93
CA ASP A 302 -18.47 41.29 1.34
C ASP A 302 -19.62 41.28 0.30
N PRO A 303 -20.76 41.92 0.59
CA PRO A 303 -21.91 42.00 -0.32
C PRO A 303 -21.59 42.57 -1.71
N ASN A 304 -20.49 43.30 -1.88
CA ASN A 304 -20.08 43.94 -3.14
C ASN A 304 -18.87 43.24 -3.81
N ALA A 305 -18.48 42.05 -3.33
CA ALA A 305 -17.34 41.31 -3.87
C ALA A 305 -17.47 41.09 -5.39
N SER A 306 -16.49 41.58 -6.15
CA SER A 306 -16.51 41.51 -7.61
C SER A 306 -15.17 41.11 -8.26
N MET A 307 -14.07 40.91 -7.51
CA MET A 307 -12.75 40.50 -8.05
C MET A 307 -11.87 39.73 -7.03
N LEU A 308 -11.01 38.82 -7.53
CA LEU A 308 -10.01 38.04 -6.77
C LEU A 308 -8.84 38.92 -6.31
N TYR A 309 -8.60 38.98 -5.00
CA TYR A 309 -7.36 39.54 -4.45
C TYR A 309 -6.23 38.52 -4.61
N VAL A 310 -5.38 38.70 -5.62
CA VAL A 310 -4.10 37.97 -5.71
C VAL A 310 -3.16 38.52 -4.63
N LEU A 311 -2.82 37.67 -3.66
CA LEU A 311 -1.72 37.77 -2.68
C LEU A 311 -1.20 39.20 -2.39
N SER A 312 -1.89 39.94 -1.52
CA SER A 312 -1.23 41.04 -0.81
C SER A 312 -0.29 40.45 0.23
N SER A 313 1.02 40.61 0.00
CA SER A 313 2.08 40.38 0.97
C SER A 313 1.72 41.00 2.33
N ALA A 314 1.98 40.26 3.40
CA ALA A 314 1.85 40.76 4.76
C ALA A 314 2.76 41.98 4.96
N GLY A 315 2.16 43.16 4.98
CA GLY A 315 2.84 44.44 5.17
C GLY A 315 1.82 45.56 5.20
N ASN A 316 1.33 45.90 6.39
CA ASN A 316 0.63 47.16 6.62
C ASN A 316 1.57 48.31 6.26
N GLU A 317 1.16 49.18 5.34
CA GLU A 317 1.08 50.64 5.50
C GLU A 317 0.81 51.32 4.15
N GLU A 318 0.05 52.41 4.22
CA GLU A 318 -0.36 53.25 3.10
C GLU A 318 0.81 53.59 2.16
N SER A 319 0.76 53.12 0.92
CA SER A 319 1.55 53.67 -0.17
C SER A 319 0.64 53.89 -1.36
N LYS A 320 0.23 55.16 -1.54
CA LYS A 320 -0.35 55.63 -2.80
C LYS A 320 0.75 55.59 -3.84
N ASP A 321 0.66 54.64 -4.77
CA ASP A 321 1.58 54.55 -5.88
C ASP A 321 1.28 55.69 -6.87
N HIS A 322 2.13 56.71 -6.88
CA HIS A 322 2.11 57.76 -7.89
C HIS A 322 2.68 57.17 -9.18
N VAL A 323 1.80 56.83 -10.12
CA VAL A 323 2.19 56.45 -11.49
C VAL A 323 2.97 57.63 -12.10
N PRO A 324 4.26 57.46 -12.45
CA PRO A 324 4.99 58.51 -13.16
C PRO A 324 4.50 58.59 -14.59
N SER A 325 3.88 59.72 -14.92
CA SER A 325 3.48 60.09 -16.28
C SER A 325 4.68 60.13 -17.22
N ASP A 326 4.56 59.42 -18.34
CA ASP A 326 5.19 59.65 -19.65
C ASP A 326 6.54 60.38 -19.68
N LYS A 327 7.63 59.60 -19.80
CA LYS A 327 8.76 59.87 -20.71
C LYS A 327 9.76 58.71 -20.70
N TYR A 328 9.64 57.81 -21.68
CA TYR A 328 10.70 56.89 -22.05
C TYR A 328 11.86 57.67 -22.70
N VAL A 329 13.05 57.63 -22.10
CA VAL A 329 14.31 58.00 -22.76
C VAL A 329 15.11 56.72 -22.99
N ARG A 330 15.31 56.34 -24.25
CA ARG A 330 16.21 55.25 -24.64
C ARG A 330 17.66 55.72 -24.50
N HIS A 331 18.45 55.03 -23.70
CA HIS A 331 19.91 55.11 -23.75
C HIS A 331 20.48 53.81 -24.32
N THR A 332 20.78 53.85 -25.62
CA THR A 332 21.81 53.00 -26.22
C THR A 332 22.99 53.88 -26.59
N LYS A 333 24.19 53.44 -26.22
CA LYS A 333 25.44 53.75 -26.91
C LYS A 333 26.16 52.44 -27.15
#